data_AF-A0A0R2XJ12-F1
#
_entry.id   AF-A0A0R2XJ12-F1
#
_cell.length_a   1.000
_cell.length_b   1.000
_cell.length_c   1.000
_cell.angle_alpha   90.00
_cell.angle_beta   90.00
_cell.angle_gamma   90.00
#
_symmetry.space_group_name_H-M   'P 1'
#
loop_
_entity.id
_entity.type
_entity.pdbx_description
1 polymer ?
#
loop_
_entity_poly.entity_id
_entity_poly.type
_entity_poly.pdbx_seq_one_letter_code
_entity_poly.pdbx_strand_id
1 'polypeptide(L)'
;FGEKGVVDLFVGLRNADDPRFAHPDIGLSAPPFVMNDVIVVGAAHRTGGRPRAKSNVKGDIRGFDVHTGELLWTFHTIPERGEVGYETWLDEGIEFTGNSGVWAPISGDPELGLIYLPVEDPTGDYYGGDRPGANLFSSSLVAVDVKTGERRWHFQQIHHDIWDWDVPAAPVLADLPNGRKIVMSVTKQAFVYTYDRLTGEPIWPIVERPVPAGDVPGEWYSPTQPFPTLPAPFDRQTVTEDDLLDWSPELRALALEATKGFRLSTVLYTPPSLTDAADGTRGLLSLPSSTGGANWEGSTIDPETGILYVPSRTQLQMLTLAKNPDSDIALSQGFGVRVPRIQGLEIVKPPYGRITAIDMNSGEHLWMIANAATPERIANHPLLEGIDIPDTGVPTRSGTLLTKTLLFVSEGNGTADARPMMRAINKQTGALIAEIQLPANQIGLPFTYEHAGKQYLALFVGGSGSPAELVAYALP
;
A
#
# COMPACT_ATOMS: atom_id res chain seq x y z
N PHE A 1 31.47 -14.24 -1.73
CA PHE A 1 30.21 -13.71 -1.21
C PHE A 1 30.03 -14.12 0.25
N GLY A 2 30.04 -13.13 1.14
CA GLY A 2 29.90 -13.27 2.58
C GLY A 2 30.80 -14.34 3.19
N GLU A 3 30.34 -14.94 4.28
CA GLU A 3 30.91 -16.15 4.84
C GLU A 3 30.19 -17.36 4.25
N LYS A 4 30.88 -18.17 3.41
CA LYS A 4 30.33 -19.39 2.79
C LYS A 4 29.04 -19.17 1.99
N GLY A 5 28.90 -18.00 1.34
CA GLY A 5 27.72 -17.67 0.54
C GLY A 5 26.60 -16.98 1.33
N VAL A 6 26.83 -16.61 2.59
CA VAL A 6 25.83 -15.97 3.45
C VAL A 6 26.36 -14.65 4.01
N VAL A 7 25.53 -13.62 4.00
CA VAL A 7 25.77 -12.34 4.71
C VAL A 7 24.81 -12.28 5.90
N ASP A 8 25.35 -12.07 7.10
CA ASP A 8 24.54 -11.84 8.30
C ASP A 8 24.07 -10.38 8.34
N LEU A 9 22.77 -10.18 8.15
CA LEU A 9 22.16 -8.86 8.13
C LEU A 9 22.01 -8.25 9.53
N PHE A 10 22.27 -8.97 10.63
CA PHE A 10 22.36 -8.35 11.95
C PHE A 10 23.65 -7.57 12.14
N VAL A 11 24.72 -7.90 11.41
CA VAL A 11 25.98 -7.16 11.47
C VAL A 11 25.77 -5.74 10.91
N GLY A 12 26.03 -4.74 11.75
CA GLY A 12 25.84 -3.32 11.40
C GLY A 12 24.38 -2.84 11.43
N LEU A 13 23.44 -3.65 11.94
CA LEU A 13 22.06 -3.20 12.16
C LEU A 13 22.02 -2.18 13.31
N ARG A 14 21.51 -0.98 13.04
CA ARG A 14 21.39 0.09 14.03
C ARG A 14 20.42 -0.31 15.14
N ASN A 15 20.84 -0.08 16.39
CA ASN A 15 20.15 -0.42 17.63
C ASN A 15 19.97 -1.93 17.93
N ALA A 16 20.58 -2.83 17.16
CA ALA A 16 20.43 -4.28 17.37
C ALA A 16 20.97 -4.77 18.73
N ASP A 17 22.08 -4.19 19.19
CA ASP A 17 22.76 -4.57 20.44
C ASP A 17 22.35 -3.68 21.63
N ASP A 18 21.45 -2.72 21.42
CA ASP A 18 21.06 -1.80 22.48
C ASP A 18 19.97 -2.43 23.37
N PRO A 19 20.20 -2.54 24.70
CA PRO A 19 19.28 -3.20 25.62
C PRO A 19 17.91 -2.51 25.73
N ARG A 20 17.78 -1.27 25.26
CA ARG A 20 16.48 -0.57 25.13
C ARG A 20 15.59 -1.22 24.06
N PHE A 21 16.17 -2.05 23.18
CA PHE A 21 15.51 -2.73 22.07
C PHE A 21 15.68 -4.25 22.17
N ALA A 22 15.45 -4.80 23.37
CA ALA A 22 15.72 -6.22 23.71
C ALA A 22 15.01 -7.28 22.83
N HIS A 23 14.10 -6.87 21.96
CA HIS A 23 13.36 -7.71 21.02
C HIS A 23 13.37 -7.08 19.62
N PRO A 24 14.51 -7.05 18.91
CA PRO A 24 14.57 -6.48 17.57
C PRO A 24 13.60 -7.22 16.66
N ASP A 25 12.64 -6.50 16.10
CA ASP A 25 11.56 -7.05 15.28
C ASP A 25 11.71 -6.56 13.85
N ILE A 26 12.62 -7.20 13.12
CA ILE A 26 13.01 -6.84 11.77
C ILE A 26 13.26 -8.10 10.95
N GLY A 27 12.90 -8.03 9.67
CA GLY A 27 13.12 -9.08 8.69
C GLY A 27 13.09 -8.53 7.27
N LEU A 28 12.77 -9.41 6.33
CA LEU A 28 12.69 -9.08 4.91
C LEU A 28 11.46 -9.76 4.30
N SER A 29 10.56 -8.96 3.73
CA SER A 29 9.34 -9.44 3.04
C SER A 29 9.47 -9.41 1.52
N ALA A 30 10.26 -8.49 0.97
CA ALA A 30 10.53 -8.39 -0.47
C ALA A 30 11.89 -9.00 -0.83
N PRO A 31 12.05 -9.57 -2.05
CA PRO A 31 13.35 -10.06 -2.49
C PRO A 31 14.39 -8.93 -2.53
N PRO A 32 15.68 -9.19 -2.22
CA PRO A 32 16.75 -8.23 -2.43
C PRO A 32 16.80 -7.75 -3.88
N PHE A 33 17.10 -6.48 -4.09
CA PHE A 33 17.24 -5.88 -5.42
C PHE A 33 18.71 -5.93 -5.86
N VAL A 34 18.97 -6.26 -7.13
CA VAL A 34 20.34 -6.35 -7.65
C VAL A 34 20.48 -5.47 -8.89
N MET A 35 21.42 -4.53 -8.85
CA MET A 35 21.71 -3.63 -9.97
C MET A 35 23.14 -3.11 -9.88
N ASN A 36 23.82 -2.98 -11.03
CA ASN A 36 25.15 -2.35 -11.14
C ASN A 36 26.18 -2.88 -10.11
N ASP A 37 26.22 -4.21 -9.92
CA ASP A 37 27.07 -4.96 -8.99
C ASP A 37 26.79 -4.76 -7.50
N VAL A 38 25.62 -4.21 -7.15
CA VAL A 38 25.19 -4.01 -5.76
C VAL A 38 23.91 -4.79 -5.48
N ILE A 39 23.89 -5.51 -4.36
CA ILE A 39 22.69 -6.07 -3.74
C ILE A 39 22.17 -5.05 -2.74
N VAL A 40 20.94 -4.59 -2.92
CA VAL A 40 20.26 -3.67 -2.02
C VAL A 40 19.22 -4.43 -1.22
N VAL A 41 19.30 -4.30 0.09
CA VAL A 41 18.42 -4.97 1.05
C VAL A 41 17.65 -3.93 1.84
N GLY A 42 16.32 -4.01 1.75
CA GLY A 42 15.40 -3.23 2.56
C GLY A 42 15.22 -3.81 3.97
N ALA A 43 14.14 -3.40 4.63
CA ALA A 43 13.81 -3.83 5.98
C ALA A 43 12.29 -3.89 6.13
N ALA A 44 11.79 -4.94 6.78
CA ALA A 44 10.37 -5.09 7.10
C ALA A 44 10.21 -5.31 8.60
N HIS A 45 9.31 -4.57 9.23
CA HIS A 45 8.94 -4.73 10.63
C HIS A 45 7.56 -5.39 10.72
N ARG A 46 7.16 -5.86 11.90
CA ARG A 46 5.75 -6.24 12.09
C ARG A 46 4.88 -4.99 12.08
N THR A 47 3.63 -5.19 11.65
CA THR A 47 2.58 -4.17 11.70
C THR A 47 2.49 -3.60 13.12
N GLY A 48 2.65 -2.28 13.25
CA GLY A 48 2.69 -1.56 14.52
C GLY A 48 1.33 -1.05 14.98
N GLY A 49 0.21 -1.65 14.55
CA GLY A 49 -1.12 -1.32 15.08
C GLY A 49 -1.25 -1.46 16.61
N ARG A 50 -0.52 -2.39 17.23
CA ARG A 50 -0.36 -2.49 18.71
C ARG A 50 1.09 -2.84 19.06
N PRO A 51 2.02 -1.88 18.91
CA PRO A 51 3.42 -2.16 19.11
C PRO A 51 3.66 -2.43 20.60
N ARG A 52 4.63 -3.29 20.93
CA ARG A 52 4.98 -3.61 22.32
C ARG A 52 5.63 -2.44 23.03
N ALA A 53 6.32 -1.59 22.28
CA ALA A 53 6.92 -0.38 22.78
C ALA A 53 6.92 0.69 21.68
N LYS A 54 7.07 1.95 22.08
CA LYS A 54 7.37 3.06 21.17
C LYS A 54 8.79 2.99 20.60
N SER A 55 9.69 2.27 21.26
CA SER A 55 11.04 2.03 20.79
C SER A 55 11.09 0.83 19.85
N ASN A 56 11.75 0.97 18.70
CA ASN A 56 12.04 -0.15 17.80
C ASN A 56 13.37 0.05 17.05
N VAL A 57 13.89 -1.03 16.45
CA VAL A 57 15.06 -0.95 15.56
C VAL A 57 14.75 -0.15 14.30
N LYS A 58 15.80 0.41 13.69
CA LYS A 58 15.71 1.30 12.54
C LYS A 58 15.68 0.48 11.24
N GLY A 59 14.80 0.85 10.31
CA GLY A 59 14.65 0.21 9.01
C GLY A 59 15.63 0.68 7.94
N ASP A 60 16.90 0.84 8.27
CA ASP A 60 17.89 1.39 7.34
C ASP A 60 18.11 0.47 6.13
N ILE A 61 18.31 1.06 4.94
CA ILE A 61 18.55 0.32 3.69
C ILE A 61 20.05 0.16 3.52
N ARG A 62 20.48 -1.03 3.10
CA ARG A 62 21.91 -1.34 2.96
C ARG A 62 22.24 -1.87 1.58
N GLY A 63 23.35 -1.39 1.02
CA GLY A 63 23.93 -1.88 -0.22
C GLY A 63 25.16 -2.73 0.05
N PHE A 64 25.25 -3.88 -0.63
CA PHE A 64 26.35 -4.83 -0.51
C PHE A 64 26.95 -5.15 -1.87
N ASP A 65 28.27 -5.35 -1.92
CA ASP A 65 28.93 -5.82 -3.13
C ASP A 65 28.45 -7.23 -3.50
N VAL A 66 28.03 -7.42 -4.76
CA VAL A 66 27.45 -8.68 -5.24
C VAL A 66 28.45 -9.84 -5.27
N HIS A 67 29.75 -9.57 -5.32
CA HIS A 67 30.80 -10.57 -5.41
C HIS A 67 31.34 -10.96 -4.02
N THR A 68 31.58 -9.96 -3.17
CA THR A 68 32.21 -10.13 -1.86
C THR A 68 31.19 -10.25 -0.74
N GLY A 69 30.01 -9.65 -0.85
CA GLY A 69 29.04 -9.50 0.23
C GLY A 69 29.42 -8.43 1.26
N GLU A 70 30.43 -7.61 0.96
CA GLU A 70 30.86 -6.48 1.79
C GLU A 70 29.80 -5.37 1.81
N LEU A 71 29.53 -4.80 2.98
CA LEU A 71 28.66 -3.63 3.14
C LEU A 71 29.34 -2.41 2.48
N LEU A 72 28.70 -1.84 1.47
CA LEU A 72 29.18 -0.66 0.75
C LEU A 72 28.67 0.64 1.36
N TRP A 73 27.38 0.66 1.72
CA TRP A 73 26.72 1.86 2.23
C TRP A 73 25.46 1.50 3.03
N THR A 74 25.06 2.43 3.89
CA THR A 74 23.78 2.42 4.62
C THR A 74 23.08 3.75 4.36
N PHE A 75 21.81 3.70 3.97
CA PHE A 75 20.94 4.86 3.91
C PHE A 75 20.03 4.89 5.15
N HIS A 76 20.20 5.92 5.98
CA HIS A 76 19.39 6.11 7.19
C HIS A 76 18.02 6.69 6.84
N THR A 77 16.95 5.90 6.98
CA THR A 77 15.57 6.36 6.73
C THR A 77 15.03 7.22 7.85
N ILE A 78 15.46 6.92 9.08
CA ILE A 78 15.34 7.82 10.22
C ILE A 78 16.69 8.52 10.39
N PRO A 79 16.80 9.82 10.04
CA PRO A 79 18.08 10.51 9.96
C PRO A 79 18.80 10.62 11.30
N GLU A 80 20.12 10.72 11.27
CA GLU A 80 20.96 11.10 12.41
C GLU A 80 21.14 12.61 12.50
N ARG A 81 21.63 13.08 13.65
CA ARG A 81 21.88 14.51 13.87
C ARG A 81 22.85 15.06 12.81
N GLY A 82 22.37 16.03 12.04
CA GLY A 82 23.14 16.67 10.96
C GLY A 82 22.83 16.11 9.56
N GLU A 83 22.06 15.03 9.48
CA GLU A 83 21.50 14.54 8.22
C GLU A 83 20.20 15.28 7.85
N VAL A 84 19.90 15.33 6.56
CA VAL A 84 18.68 15.96 6.03
C VAL A 84 17.45 15.25 6.59
N GLY A 85 16.49 16.01 7.09
CA GLY A 85 15.22 15.51 7.61
C GLY A 85 15.22 15.33 9.12
N TYR A 86 16.36 15.33 9.79
CA TYR A 86 16.46 15.27 11.25
C TYR A 86 15.61 16.37 11.92
N GLU A 87 15.62 17.58 11.35
CA GLU A 87 14.88 18.74 11.83
C GLU A 87 13.35 18.60 11.78
N THR A 88 12.85 17.61 11.04
CA THR A 88 11.41 17.34 10.90
C THR A 88 10.88 16.43 12.00
N TRP A 89 11.76 15.84 12.81
CA TRP A 89 11.41 15.10 14.01
C TRP A 89 11.53 16.03 15.20
N LEU A 90 10.39 16.33 15.80
CA LEU A 90 10.31 17.23 16.93
C LEU A 90 10.57 16.46 18.22
N ASP A 91 11.10 17.18 19.22
CA ASP A 91 11.44 16.66 20.53
C ASP A 91 12.40 15.44 20.46
N GLU A 92 12.30 14.52 21.42
CA GLU A 92 13.20 13.36 21.54
C GLU A 92 12.69 12.12 20.79
N GLY A 93 11.59 12.23 20.02
CA GLY A 93 10.92 11.09 19.38
C GLY A 93 11.82 10.28 18.44
N ILE A 94 12.74 10.97 17.75
CA ILE A 94 13.67 10.35 16.81
C ILE A 94 14.66 9.38 17.47
N GLU A 95 14.97 9.58 18.76
CA GLU A 95 16.02 8.82 19.45
C GLU A 95 15.60 7.36 19.72
N PHE A 96 14.30 7.09 19.81
CA PHE A 96 13.76 5.76 20.11
C PHE A 96 12.89 5.17 19.00
N THR A 97 12.23 6.00 18.17
CA THR A 97 11.34 5.51 17.11
C THR A 97 12.07 4.59 16.14
N GLY A 98 11.49 3.47 15.76
CA GLY A 98 12.03 2.59 14.73
C GLY A 98 11.13 2.48 13.50
N ASN A 99 11.16 1.31 12.84
CA ASN A 99 10.50 1.07 11.55
C ASN A 99 11.08 1.97 10.44
N SER A 100 10.22 2.58 9.62
CA SER A 100 10.60 3.35 8.42
C SER A 100 11.51 2.54 7.49
N GLY A 101 11.24 1.24 7.36
CA GLY A 101 11.91 0.34 6.43
C GLY A 101 11.40 0.43 4.99
N VAL A 102 11.96 -0.43 4.14
CA VAL A 102 11.50 -0.67 2.77
C VAL A 102 11.11 -2.14 2.68
N TRP A 103 9.85 -2.42 3.03
CA TRP A 103 9.30 -3.77 3.03
C TRP A 103 8.77 -4.19 1.65
N ALA A 104 8.42 -3.21 0.81
CA ALA A 104 7.99 -3.40 -0.56
C ALA A 104 9.20 -3.58 -1.51
N PRO A 105 9.03 -4.19 -2.69
CA PRO A 105 10.13 -4.35 -3.63
C PRO A 105 10.68 -3.00 -4.12
N ILE A 106 11.97 -2.98 -4.43
CA ILE A 106 12.70 -1.80 -4.95
C ILE A 106 12.72 -1.86 -6.48
N SER A 107 12.69 -0.69 -7.11
CA SER A 107 12.92 -0.53 -8.55
C SER A 107 14.13 0.36 -8.80
N GLY A 108 14.71 0.30 -10.00
CA GLY A 108 15.85 1.15 -10.36
C GLY A 108 16.00 1.35 -11.86
N ASP A 109 16.73 2.41 -12.23
CA ASP A 109 17.17 2.70 -13.58
C ASP A 109 18.70 2.47 -13.66
N PRO A 110 19.17 1.41 -14.34
CA PRO A 110 20.59 1.07 -14.40
C PRO A 110 21.41 2.10 -15.18
N GLU A 111 20.82 2.82 -16.14
CA GLU A 111 21.51 3.86 -16.91
C GLU A 111 21.77 5.10 -16.06
N LEU A 112 20.81 5.46 -15.21
CA LEU A 112 20.96 6.58 -14.26
C LEU A 112 21.75 6.19 -13.01
N GLY A 113 21.88 4.89 -12.72
CA GLY A 113 22.47 4.39 -11.48
C GLY A 113 21.60 4.66 -10.26
N LEU A 114 20.29 4.88 -10.44
CA LEU A 114 19.36 5.27 -9.37
C LEU A 114 18.43 4.13 -8.99
N ILE A 115 18.25 3.94 -7.69
CA ILE A 115 17.18 3.10 -7.13
C ILE A 115 16.16 3.95 -6.39
N TYR A 116 14.93 3.46 -6.35
CA TYR A 116 13.78 4.16 -5.78
C TYR A 116 13.23 3.33 -4.61
N LEU A 117 13.32 3.90 -3.41
CA LEU A 117 13.02 3.26 -2.14
C LEU A 117 11.62 3.72 -1.67
N PRO A 118 10.61 2.82 -1.67
CA PRO A 118 9.31 3.09 -1.06
C PRO A 118 9.41 2.91 0.46
N VAL A 119 9.55 4.00 1.20
CA VAL A 119 9.79 3.98 2.66
C VAL A 119 8.45 3.93 3.40
N GLU A 120 8.34 2.99 4.35
CA GLU A 120 7.18 2.76 5.21
C GLU A 120 7.03 3.83 6.30
N ASP A 121 5.95 3.77 7.09
CA ASP A 121 5.74 4.65 8.23
C ASP A 121 6.67 4.32 9.44
N PRO A 122 6.78 5.21 10.44
CA PRO A 122 7.54 4.92 11.66
C PRO A 122 6.70 4.14 12.68
N THR A 123 7.34 3.61 13.73
CA THR A 123 6.66 2.89 14.82
C THR A 123 5.40 3.63 15.33
N GLY A 124 4.28 2.91 15.38
CA GLY A 124 2.99 3.41 15.86
C GLY A 124 2.09 3.83 14.71
N ASP A 125 1.53 2.86 13.99
CA ASP A 125 0.92 3.12 12.68
C ASP A 125 -0.35 4.01 12.75
N TYR A 126 -1.04 4.03 13.89
CA TYR A 126 -2.27 4.81 14.08
C TYR A 126 -2.16 5.94 15.12
N TYR A 127 -1.01 6.07 15.77
CA TYR A 127 -0.78 7.08 16.81
C TYR A 127 0.68 7.54 16.80
N GLY A 128 0.88 8.84 16.62
CA GLY A 128 2.19 9.46 16.42
C GLY A 128 2.64 10.36 17.56
N GLY A 129 1.90 10.44 18.68
CA GLY A 129 2.17 11.41 19.75
C GLY A 129 3.54 11.28 20.44
N ASP A 130 4.18 10.11 20.35
CA ASP A 130 5.56 9.90 20.82
C ASP A 130 6.63 10.39 19.82
N ARG A 131 6.25 10.74 18.59
CA ARG A 131 7.12 11.14 17.47
C ARG A 131 6.60 12.39 16.74
N PRO A 132 6.37 13.52 17.42
CA PRO A 132 5.81 14.71 16.79
C PRO A 132 6.67 15.20 15.60
N GLY A 133 6.02 15.85 14.63
CA GLY A 133 6.67 16.37 13.42
C GLY A 133 6.43 15.52 12.18
N ALA A 134 6.88 16.01 11.02
CA ALA A 134 6.60 15.37 9.73
C ALA A 134 7.30 14.01 9.55
N ASN A 135 8.32 13.70 10.35
CA ASN A 135 9.01 12.41 10.40
C ASN A 135 9.70 12.00 9.07
N LEU A 136 10.38 12.92 8.39
CA LEU A 136 11.11 12.61 7.14
C LEU A 136 12.29 11.65 7.42
N PHE A 137 12.49 10.54 6.71
CA PHE A 137 12.01 10.13 5.38
C PHE A 137 10.85 9.12 5.37
N SER A 138 10.08 8.99 6.44
CA SER A 138 8.94 8.05 6.44
C SER A 138 7.89 8.41 5.37
N SER A 139 7.12 7.41 4.94
CA SER A 139 6.04 7.57 3.94
C SER A 139 6.49 8.34 2.70
N SER A 140 7.69 8.03 2.20
CA SER A 140 8.36 8.76 1.13
C SER A 140 8.77 7.85 0.00
N LEU A 141 8.89 8.42 -1.20
CA LEU A 141 9.71 7.85 -2.26
C LEU A 141 11.09 8.52 -2.22
N VAL A 142 12.13 7.75 -1.99
CA VAL A 142 13.51 8.25 -1.93
C VAL A 142 14.33 7.68 -3.09
N ALA A 143 15.01 8.53 -3.85
CA ALA A 143 15.95 8.11 -4.88
C ALA A 143 17.39 8.23 -4.38
N VAL A 144 18.14 7.13 -4.43
CA VAL A 144 19.55 7.08 -4.05
C VAL A 144 20.41 6.53 -5.19
N ASP A 145 21.67 6.94 -5.23
CA ASP A 145 22.68 6.30 -6.08
C ASP A 145 22.94 4.87 -5.58
N VAL A 146 22.86 3.89 -6.49
CA VAL A 146 22.95 2.47 -6.13
C VAL A 146 24.33 2.07 -5.60
N LYS A 147 25.40 2.76 -6.01
CA LYS A 147 26.78 2.42 -5.63
C LYS A 147 27.21 3.09 -4.35
N THR A 148 26.70 4.28 -4.04
CA THR A 148 27.14 5.08 -2.89
C THR A 148 26.08 5.21 -1.79
N GLY A 149 24.81 4.93 -2.08
CA GLY A 149 23.70 5.21 -1.17
C GLY A 149 23.38 6.70 -1.03
N GLU A 150 24.03 7.58 -1.80
CA GLU A 150 23.84 9.03 -1.71
C GLU A 150 22.44 9.42 -2.20
N ARG A 151 21.71 10.16 -1.36
CA ARG A 151 20.39 10.68 -1.70
C ARG A 151 20.47 11.68 -2.85
N ARG A 152 19.74 11.40 -3.94
CA ARG A 152 19.63 12.30 -5.09
C ARG A 152 18.43 13.21 -4.97
N TRP A 153 17.26 12.63 -4.69
CA TRP A 153 16.03 13.36 -4.43
C TRP A 153 15.11 12.52 -3.55
N HIS A 154 14.07 13.13 -3.00
CA HIS A 154 12.99 12.43 -2.30
C HIS A 154 11.70 13.24 -2.42
N PHE A 155 10.57 12.58 -2.21
CA PHE A 155 9.28 13.24 -1.99
C PHE A 155 8.54 12.52 -0.87
N GLN A 156 8.14 13.27 0.17
CA GLN A 156 7.32 12.74 1.25
C GLN A 156 5.85 12.79 0.87
N GLN A 157 5.20 11.62 0.81
CA GLN A 157 3.82 11.47 0.34
C GLN A 157 2.81 11.64 1.47
N ILE A 158 3.22 11.46 2.73
CA ILE A 158 2.42 11.71 3.93
C ILE A 158 3.31 12.38 4.98
N HIS A 159 2.87 13.51 5.51
CA HIS A 159 3.48 14.14 6.67
C HIS A 159 2.89 13.51 7.94
N HIS A 160 3.73 12.95 8.81
CA HIS A 160 3.29 12.34 10.08
C HIS A 160 2.18 11.30 9.90
N ASP A 161 2.51 10.16 9.29
CA ASP A 161 1.53 9.10 9.07
C ASP A 161 0.98 8.55 10.40
N ILE A 162 -0.34 8.46 10.47
CA ILE A 162 -1.17 7.91 11.57
C ILE A 162 -2.35 7.10 11.01
N TRP A 163 -2.22 6.59 9.78
CA TRP A 163 -3.23 5.81 9.07
C TRP A 163 -2.72 4.44 8.60
N ASP A 164 -1.46 4.09 8.87
CA ASP A 164 -0.78 2.91 8.33
C ASP A 164 -0.84 2.93 6.79
N TRP A 165 -0.45 4.05 6.20
CA TRP A 165 -0.50 4.30 4.76
C TRP A 165 0.89 4.28 4.11
N ASP A 166 1.70 3.27 4.47
CA ASP A 166 2.94 2.91 3.78
C ASP A 166 2.88 3.02 2.26
N VAL A 167 4.04 3.31 1.66
CA VAL A 167 4.26 3.15 0.23
C VAL A 167 4.41 1.65 -0.08
N PRO A 168 3.40 0.98 -0.64
CA PRO A 168 3.25 -0.46 -0.42
C PRO A 168 3.78 -1.33 -1.56
N ALA A 169 4.25 -0.72 -2.64
CA ALA A 169 4.56 -1.41 -3.89
C ALA A 169 5.84 -0.89 -4.54
N ALA A 170 6.37 -1.71 -5.45
CA ALA A 170 7.48 -1.32 -6.29
C ALA A 170 7.13 -0.06 -7.10
N PRO A 171 7.98 0.99 -7.08
CA PRO A 171 7.81 2.12 -7.96
C PRO A 171 7.86 1.68 -9.43
N VAL A 172 6.93 2.13 -10.26
CA VAL A 172 6.86 1.74 -11.67
C VAL A 172 7.60 2.78 -12.52
N LEU A 173 8.63 2.35 -13.25
CA LEU A 173 9.35 3.21 -14.19
C LEU A 173 8.80 3.03 -15.61
N ALA A 174 8.69 4.12 -16.36
CA ALA A 174 8.31 4.06 -17.76
C ALA A 174 8.93 5.18 -18.61
N ASP A 175 9.22 4.85 -19.86
CA ASP A 175 9.45 5.81 -20.94
C ASP A 175 8.10 5.96 -21.66
N LEU A 176 7.43 7.09 -21.48
CA LEU A 176 6.12 7.32 -22.06
C LEU A 176 6.20 7.66 -23.55
N PRO A 177 5.15 7.35 -24.34
CA PRO A 177 5.08 7.73 -25.75
C PRO A 177 5.26 9.24 -26.04
N ASN A 178 4.89 10.10 -25.08
CA ASN A 178 5.11 11.54 -25.19
C ASN A 178 6.54 12.01 -24.85
N GLY A 179 7.47 11.08 -24.64
CA GLY A 179 8.90 11.34 -24.41
C GLY A 179 9.29 11.57 -22.95
N ARG A 180 8.33 11.59 -22.01
CA ARG A 180 8.63 11.74 -20.58
C ARG A 180 9.16 10.44 -19.98
N LYS A 181 10.20 10.55 -19.15
CA LYS A 181 10.78 9.43 -18.39
C LYS A 181 10.36 9.54 -16.94
N ILE A 182 9.47 8.66 -16.51
CA ILE A 182 8.75 8.83 -15.24
C ILE A 182 9.02 7.68 -14.27
N VAL A 183 8.82 7.96 -12.99
CA VAL A 183 8.65 6.98 -11.92
C VAL A 183 7.31 7.25 -11.22
N MET A 184 6.54 6.19 -10.99
CA MET A 184 5.21 6.25 -10.41
C MET A 184 5.16 5.46 -9.11
N SER A 185 4.43 5.97 -8.14
CA SER A 185 4.15 5.30 -6.86
C SER A 185 2.65 5.20 -6.71
N VAL A 186 2.14 3.96 -6.76
CA VAL A 186 0.74 3.66 -6.42
C VAL A 186 0.64 3.45 -4.92
N THR A 187 -0.26 4.17 -4.25
CA THR A 187 -0.25 4.26 -2.79
C THR A 187 -1.52 3.75 -2.12
N LYS A 188 -1.44 3.50 -0.81
CA LYS A 188 -2.59 3.06 -0.01
C LYS A 188 -3.71 4.10 -0.01
N GLN A 189 -3.39 5.40 -0.13
CA GLN A 189 -4.36 6.50 -0.27
C GLN A 189 -5.14 6.48 -1.60
N ALA A 190 -4.83 5.57 -2.52
CA ALA A 190 -5.40 5.51 -3.86
C ALA A 190 -4.96 6.63 -4.82
N PHE A 191 -3.76 7.17 -4.62
CA PHE A 191 -3.10 8.09 -5.56
C PHE A 191 -2.04 7.38 -6.40
N VAL A 192 -1.76 7.95 -7.59
CA VAL A 192 -0.57 7.65 -8.38
C VAL A 192 0.35 8.87 -8.36
N TYR A 193 1.25 8.95 -7.38
CA TYR A 193 2.26 9.99 -7.36
C TYR A 193 3.24 9.75 -8.52
N THR A 194 3.51 10.78 -9.33
CA THR A 194 4.29 10.63 -10.56
C THR A 194 5.34 11.72 -10.68
N TYR A 195 6.58 11.32 -10.89
CA TYR A 195 7.75 12.21 -10.92
C TYR A 195 8.58 11.97 -12.18
N ASP A 196 9.32 12.98 -12.62
CA ASP A 196 10.49 12.75 -13.46
C ASP A 196 11.46 11.85 -12.69
N ARG A 197 11.85 10.72 -13.28
CA ARG A 197 12.61 9.71 -12.53
C ARG A 197 14.05 10.15 -12.22
N LEU A 198 14.60 11.11 -12.95
CA LEU A 198 15.94 11.62 -12.71
C LEU A 198 15.94 12.71 -11.63
N THR A 199 14.99 13.64 -11.69
CA THR A 199 15.01 14.85 -10.86
C THR A 199 14.10 14.78 -9.63
N GLY A 200 13.07 13.93 -9.65
CA GLY A 200 12.03 13.91 -8.62
C GLY A 200 11.00 15.02 -8.76
N GLU A 201 11.07 15.85 -9.82
CA GLU A 201 10.08 16.89 -10.08
C GLU A 201 8.72 16.26 -10.40
N PRO A 202 7.60 16.71 -9.78
CA PRO A 202 6.29 16.18 -10.09
C PRO A 202 5.91 16.39 -11.56
N ILE A 203 5.40 15.35 -12.23
CA ILE A 203 4.91 15.45 -13.62
C ILE A 203 3.64 16.29 -13.69
N TRP A 204 2.81 16.20 -12.66
CA TRP A 204 1.66 17.05 -12.45
C TRP A 204 1.77 17.72 -11.08
N PRO A 205 1.16 18.90 -10.89
CA PRO A 205 1.21 19.60 -9.61
C PRO A 205 0.79 18.71 -8.42
N ILE A 206 1.53 18.81 -7.33
CA ILE A 206 1.15 18.27 -6.03
C ILE A 206 0.97 19.47 -5.11
N VAL A 207 -0.24 19.61 -4.55
CA VAL A 207 -0.63 20.81 -3.80
C VAL A 207 -0.77 20.46 -2.33
N GLU A 208 -0.09 21.21 -1.47
CA GLU A 208 -0.33 21.18 -0.02
C GLU A 208 -1.72 21.73 0.29
N ARG A 209 -2.54 20.93 0.98
CA ARG A 209 -3.89 21.35 1.40
C ARG A 209 -4.04 21.19 2.91
N PRO A 210 -4.74 22.13 3.58
CA PRO A 210 -5.14 21.94 4.97
C PRO A 210 -5.94 20.65 5.15
N VAL A 211 -5.65 19.92 6.22
CA VAL A 211 -6.37 18.70 6.61
C VAL A 211 -6.90 18.82 8.04
N PRO A 212 -7.93 18.04 8.43
CA PRO A 212 -8.49 18.12 9.77
C PRO A 212 -7.48 17.71 10.84
N ALA A 213 -7.44 18.46 11.93
CA ALA A 213 -6.86 17.98 13.18
C ALA A 213 -7.89 17.11 13.94
N GLY A 214 -7.40 16.24 14.82
CA GLY A 214 -8.22 15.42 15.70
C GLY A 214 -8.30 15.97 17.12
N ASP A 215 -8.88 15.16 18.00
CA ASP A 215 -9.07 15.44 19.42
C ASP A 215 -8.43 14.39 20.34
N VAL A 216 -7.54 13.55 19.79
CA VAL A 216 -6.84 12.51 20.53
C VAL A 216 -5.78 13.17 21.43
N PRO A 217 -5.82 12.95 22.76
CA PRO A 217 -4.87 13.58 23.67
C PRO A 217 -3.41 13.21 23.35
N GLY A 218 -2.56 14.24 23.28
CA GLY A 218 -1.13 14.09 23.04
C GLY A 218 -0.74 13.75 21.60
N GLU A 219 -1.69 13.60 20.68
CA GLU A 219 -1.38 13.40 19.27
C GLU A 219 -0.85 14.70 18.63
N TRP A 220 0.04 14.55 17.65
CA TRP A 220 0.48 15.63 16.78
C TRP A 220 -0.22 15.52 15.42
N TYR A 221 -0.68 16.63 14.86
CA TYR A 221 -1.36 16.63 13.56
C TYR A 221 -0.62 17.53 12.59
N SER A 222 -0.31 17.00 11.40
CA SER A 222 0.22 17.82 10.32
C SER A 222 -0.82 18.86 9.89
N PRO A 223 -0.47 20.16 9.78
CA PRO A 223 -1.41 21.18 9.31
C PRO A 223 -1.87 20.98 7.86
N THR A 224 -1.01 20.39 7.02
CA THR A 224 -1.27 20.14 5.60
C THR A 224 -0.82 18.74 5.18
N GLN A 225 -1.32 18.29 4.04
CA GLN A 225 -0.85 17.08 3.35
C GLN A 225 -0.73 17.35 1.84
N PRO A 226 0.12 16.59 1.13
CA PRO A 226 0.27 16.70 -0.32
C PRO A 226 -0.88 15.99 -1.05
N PHE A 227 -1.48 16.68 -2.03
CA PHE A 227 -2.51 16.15 -2.92
C PHE A 227 -2.09 16.26 -4.39
N PRO A 228 -1.78 15.13 -5.07
CA PRO A 228 -1.59 15.11 -6.50
C PRO A 228 -2.83 15.62 -7.24
N THR A 229 -2.65 16.48 -8.25
CA THR A 229 -3.79 16.92 -9.07
C THR A 229 -4.18 15.90 -10.13
N LEU A 230 -3.22 15.10 -10.60
CA LEU A 230 -3.41 14.05 -11.59
C LEU A 230 -2.45 12.88 -11.33
N PRO A 231 -2.85 11.66 -11.73
CA PRO A 231 -4.21 11.26 -12.14
C PRO A 231 -5.24 11.45 -11.03
N ALA A 232 -6.54 11.41 -11.38
CA ALA A 232 -7.58 11.33 -10.36
C ALA A 232 -7.40 10.05 -9.49
N PRO A 233 -7.86 10.05 -8.22
CA PRO A 233 -7.75 8.87 -7.36
C PRO A 233 -8.36 7.63 -8.01
N PHE A 234 -7.63 6.51 -8.01
CA PHE A 234 -8.12 5.26 -8.64
C PHE A 234 -9.10 4.48 -7.75
N ASP A 235 -9.21 4.84 -6.47
CA ASP A 235 -10.18 4.32 -5.52
C ASP A 235 -10.80 5.44 -4.66
N ARG A 236 -11.81 5.11 -3.86
CA ARG A 236 -12.50 6.02 -2.95
C ARG A 236 -11.57 6.43 -1.81
N GLN A 237 -11.58 7.73 -1.55
CA GLN A 237 -10.74 8.39 -0.55
C GLN A 237 -11.53 8.93 0.64
N THR A 238 -12.85 8.76 0.64
CA THR A 238 -13.75 9.30 1.65
C THR A 238 -14.91 8.36 1.87
N VAL A 239 -15.61 8.58 2.98
CA VAL A 239 -16.88 7.95 3.34
C VAL A 239 -17.82 9.06 3.75
N THR A 240 -18.89 9.24 2.98
CA THR A 240 -20.00 10.14 3.30
C THR A 240 -21.29 9.33 3.40
N GLU A 241 -22.38 9.96 3.85
CA GLU A 241 -23.68 9.30 3.80
C GLU A 241 -24.06 8.89 2.37
N ASP A 242 -23.65 9.63 1.33
CA ASP A 242 -23.96 9.29 -0.06
C ASP A 242 -23.26 8.02 -0.55
N ASP A 243 -22.19 7.59 0.12
CA ASP A 243 -21.45 6.36 -0.15
C ASP A 243 -22.09 5.11 0.45
N LEU A 244 -23.08 5.29 1.34
CA LEU A 244 -23.76 4.19 2.02
C LEU A 244 -24.73 3.46 1.09
N LEU A 245 -24.87 2.14 1.27
CA LEU A 245 -25.77 1.29 0.48
C LEU A 245 -27.19 1.87 0.43
N ASP A 246 -27.75 1.91 -0.78
CA ASP A 246 -29.05 2.52 -1.06
C ASP A 246 -29.86 1.79 -2.15
N TRP A 247 -29.56 0.51 -2.39
CA TRP A 247 -30.30 -0.33 -3.36
C TRP A 247 -31.80 -0.45 -3.08
N SER A 248 -32.22 -0.21 -1.84
CA SER A 248 -33.62 -0.05 -1.45
C SER A 248 -33.76 0.99 -0.34
N PRO A 249 -34.96 1.59 -0.15
CA PRO A 249 -35.20 2.49 0.98
C PRO A 249 -34.92 1.84 2.35
N GLU A 250 -35.20 0.55 2.49
CA GLU A 250 -34.91 -0.22 3.70
C GLU A 250 -33.39 -0.34 3.94
N LEU A 251 -32.63 -0.73 2.92
CA LEU A 251 -31.16 -0.82 3.02
C LEU A 251 -30.53 0.52 3.34
N ARG A 252 -31.04 1.61 2.73
CA ARG A 252 -30.59 2.97 3.04
C ARG A 252 -30.80 3.32 4.50
N ALA A 253 -31.98 3.04 5.05
CA ALA A 253 -32.28 3.31 6.45
C ALA A 253 -31.39 2.47 7.39
N LEU A 254 -31.18 1.18 7.09
CA LEU A 254 -30.30 0.31 7.85
C LEU A 254 -28.83 0.76 7.80
N ALA A 255 -28.37 1.25 6.64
CA ALA A 255 -27.01 1.76 6.49
C ALA A 255 -26.78 3.03 7.33
N LEU A 256 -27.72 3.98 7.27
CA LEU A 256 -27.68 5.20 8.07
C LEU A 256 -27.72 4.90 9.58
N GLU A 257 -28.57 3.95 9.99
CA GLU A 257 -28.62 3.50 11.39
C GLU A 257 -27.30 2.86 11.81
N ALA A 258 -26.72 1.99 10.97
CA ALA A 258 -25.47 1.31 11.24
C ALA A 258 -24.28 2.26 11.44
N THR A 259 -24.30 3.44 10.79
CA THR A 259 -23.27 4.46 10.97
C THR A 259 -23.43 5.32 12.23
N LYS A 260 -24.57 5.25 12.93
CA LYS A 260 -24.77 6.01 14.16
C LYS A 260 -23.76 5.60 15.23
N GLY A 261 -23.17 6.60 15.89
CA GLY A 261 -22.13 6.41 16.90
C GLY A 261 -20.72 6.19 16.35
N PHE A 262 -20.50 6.51 15.06
CA PHE A 262 -19.19 6.54 14.43
C PHE A 262 -18.97 7.88 13.74
N ARG A 263 -17.70 8.31 13.66
CA ARG A 263 -17.28 9.37 12.74
C ARG A 263 -17.13 8.77 11.34
N LEU A 264 -17.37 9.56 10.31
CA LEU A 264 -17.08 9.18 8.92
C LEU A 264 -15.89 9.99 8.41
N SER A 265 -14.98 9.35 7.67
CA SER A 265 -13.86 10.03 7.02
C SER A 265 -14.35 10.80 5.79
N THR A 266 -14.95 11.97 6.01
CA THR A 266 -15.50 12.82 4.93
C THR A 266 -14.41 13.58 4.18
N VAL A 267 -13.18 13.57 4.70
CA VAL A 267 -11.95 14.08 4.08
C VAL A 267 -10.87 13.00 4.25
N LEU A 268 -10.07 12.74 3.21
CA LEU A 268 -9.07 11.64 3.19
C LEU A 268 -8.24 11.54 4.47
N TYR A 269 -7.57 12.61 4.87
CA TYR A 269 -6.71 12.64 6.06
C TYR A 269 -7.48 12.97 7.35
N THR A 270 -8.70 12.45 7.52
CA THR A 270 -9.38 12.54 8.83
C THR A 270 -8.64 11.61 9.81
N PRO A 271 -8.14 12.10 10.95
CA PRO A 271 -7.32 11.31 11.86
C PRO A 271 -8.14 10.26 12.63
N PRO A 272 -7.51 9.18 13.12
CA PRO A 272 -8.13 8.23 14.04
C PRO A 272 -8.75 8.91 15.28
N SER A 273 -9.76 8.27 15.88
CA SER A 273 -10.41 8.76 17.10
C SER A 273 -10.39 7.72 18.22
N LEU A 274 -10.70 8.14 19.45
CA LEU A 274 -10.77 7.23 20.59
C LEU A 274 -11.94 6.24 20.49
N THR A 275 -11.79 5.07 21.12
CA THR A 275 -12.89 4.10 21.33
C THR A 275 -14.01 4.68 22.22
N ASP A 276 -13.66 5.60 23.11
CA ASP A 276 -14.53 6.29 24.06
C ASP A 276 -14.44 7.81 23.87
N ALA A 277 -14.63 8.27 22.63
CA ALA A 277 -14.52 9.69 22.29
C ALA A 277 -15.55 10.55 23.04
N ALA A 278 -15.18 11.80 23.34
CA ALA A 278 -16.00 12.72 24.15
C ALA A 278 -17.33 13.09 23.48
N ASP A 279 -17.43 12.97 22.15
CA ASP A 279 -18.65 13.18 21.37
C ASP A 279 -19.58 11.94 21.37
N GLY A 280 -19.22 10.87 22.09
CA GLY A 280 -19.97 9.63 22.17
C GLY A 280 -19.75 8.67 21.00
N THR A 281 -18.85 9.01 20.06
CA THR A 281 -18.47 8.11 18.98
C THR A 281 -17.45 7.07 19.44
N ARG A 282 -17.35 5.96 18.69
CA ARG A 282 -16.51 4.81 19.06
C ARG A 282 -15.32 4.56 18.13
N GLY A 283 -15.07 5.48 17.21
CA GLY A 283 -14.08 5.32 16.15
C GLY A 283 -14.49 6.02 14.86
N LEU A 284 -13.55 6.03 13.92
CA LEU A 284 -13.69 6.55 12.57
C LEU A 284 -13.90 5.41 11.58
N LEU A 285 -14.97 5.48 10.80
CA LEU A 285 -15.14 4.67 9.59
C LEU A 285 -14.37 5.33 8.44
N SER A 286 -13.31 4.67 7.99
CA SER A 286 -12.37 5.23 7.02
C SER A 286 -12.28 4.45 5.72
N LEU A 287 -12.18 5.20 4.62
CA LEU A 287 -11.65 4.76 3.34
C LEU A 287 -10.54 5.73 2.90
N PRO A 288 -9.43 5.24 2.33
CA PRO A 288 -9.08 3.83 2.23
C PRO A 288 -8.81 3.21 3.62
N SER A 289 -8.94 1.89 3.74
CA SER A 289 -8.37 1.20 4.92
C SER A 289 -6.85 1.37 4.96
N SER A 290 -6.22 1.00 6.07
CA SER A 290 -4.77 0.86 6.18
C SER A 290 -4.18 -0.22 5.28
N THR A 291 -5.00 -1.19 4.85
CA THR A 291 -4.56 -2.10 3.78
C THR A 291 -4.56 -1.41 2.42
N GLY A 292 -5.10 -0.20 2.31
CA GLY A 292 -5.04 0.66 1.14
C GLY A 292 -5.97 0.27 -0.01
N GLY A 293 -6.15 1.22 -0.92
CA GLY A 293 -6.68 1.01 -2.26
C GLY A 293 -5.74 0.07 -3.02
N ALA A 294 -4.48 0.47 -3.20
CA ALA A 294 -3.40 -0.42 -3.62
C ALA A 294 -2.60 -0.92 -2.42
N ASN A 295 -1.95 -2.07 -2.57
CA ASN A 295 -0.96 -2.61 -1.64
C ASN A 295 0.18 -3.30 -2.41
N TRP A 296 0.77 -4.37 -1.89
CA TRP A 296 1.90 -5.11 -2.45
C TRP A 296 1.68 -5.63 -3.87
N GLU A 297 0.43 -5.76 -4.33
CA GLU A 297 0.11 -6.18 -5.70
C GLU A 297 0.58 -5.17 -6.76
N GLY A 298 0.77 -3.91 -6.38
CA GLY A 298 1.25 -2.85 -7.26
C GLY A 298 0.34 -2.59 -8.46
N SER A 299 0.95 -2.26 -9.58
CA SER A 299 0.26 -1.97 -10.85
C SER A 299 1.10 -2.46 -12.02
N THR A 300 0.50 -2.51 -13.21
CA THR A 300 1.19 -2.88 -14.45
C THR A 300 1.01 -1.81 -15.50
N ILE A 301 2.06 -1.47 -16.25
CA ILE A 301 2.02 -0.48 -17.32
C ILE A 301 2.28 -1.11 -18.68
N ASP A 302 1.58 -0.61 -19.69
CA ASP A 302 1.90 -0.82 -21.09
C ASP A 302 2.88 0.26 -21.58
N PRO A 303 4.16 -0.05 -21.82
CA PRO A 303 5.12 0.95 -22.28
C PRO A 303 4.86 1.43 -23.71
N GLU A 304 4.17 0.65 -24.56
CA GLU A 304 3.86 1.06 -25.94
C GLU A 304 2.77 2.14 -25.98
N THR A 305 1.83 2.12 -25.03
CA THR A 305 0.68 3.04 -25.00
C THR A 305 0.74 4.04 -23.85
N GLY A 306 1.54 3.78 -22.81
CA GLY A 306 1.58 4.56 -21.58
C GLY A 306 0.39 4.33 -20.65
N ILE A 307 -0.39 3.26 -20.85
CA ILE A 307 -1.57 2.96 -20.03
C ILE A 307 -1.14 2.16 -18.79
N LEU A 308 -1.42 2.71 -17.60
CA LEU A 308 -1.26 2.06 -16.31
C LEU A 308 -2.56 1.37 -15.90
N TYR A 309 -2.48 0.13 -15.44
CA TYR A 309 -3.60 -0.65 -14.90
C TYR A 309 -3.39 -0.86 -13.41
N VAL A 310 -4.28 -0.29 -12.60
CA VAL A 310 -4.20 -0.33 -11.14
C VAL A 310 -5.33 -1.18 -10.58
N PRO A 311 -5.03 -2.37 -10.03
CA PRO A 311 -5.99 -3.08 -9.19
C PRO A 311 -6.17 -2.34 -7.87
N SER A 312 -7.41 -2.29 -7.37
CA SER A 312 -7.65 -1.70 -6.06
C SER A 312 -8.75 -2.39 -5.28
N ARG A 313 -8.69 -2.20 -3.96
CA ARG A 313 -9.58 -2.77 -2.96
C ARG A 313 -10.27 -1.67 -2.17
N THR A 314 -11.58 -1.76 -2.10
CA THR A 314 -12.41 -0.87 -1.29
C THR A 314 -13.00 -1.63 -0.11
N GLN A 315 -12.32 -1.55 1.02
CA GLN A 315 -12.76 -2.12 2.28
C GLN A 315 -12.73 -1.03 3.34
N LEU A 316 -13.86 -0.81 4.02
CA LEU A 316 -13.94 0.06 5.18
C LEU A 316 -13.07 -0.46 6.32
N GLN A 317 -12.44 0.47 7.04
CA GLN A 317 -11.76 0.18 8.30
C GLN A 317 -12.38 0.97 9.45
N MET A 318 -12.31 0.39 10.64
CA MET A 318 -12.49 1.09 11.90
C MET A 318 -11.13 1.60 12.40
N LEU A 319 -10.89 2.91 12.30
CA LEU A 319 -9.73 3.56 12.92
C LEU A 319 -10.15 4.04 14.31
N THR A 320 -9.74 3.28 15.33
CA THR A 320 -10.07 3.55 16.73
C THR A 320 -8.83 3.35 17.60
N LEU A 321 -8.65 4.22 18.59
CA LEU A 321 -7.50 4.22 19.49
C LEU A 321 -7.91 3.94 20.94
N ALA A 322 -7.08 3.17 21.63
CA ALA A 322 -7.21 2.89 23.07
C ALA A 322 -5.83 2.64 23.70
N LYS A 323 -5.75 2.77 25.03
CA LYS A 323 -4.54 2.39 25.78
C LYS A 323 -4.34 0.87 25.74
N ASN A 324 -3.14 0.45 25.35
CA ASN A 324 -2.68 -0.91 25.55
C ASN A 324 -1.89 -0.99 26.87
N PRO A 325 -2.35 -1.74 27.90
CA PRO A 325 -1.63 -1.83 29.17
C PRO A 325 -0.28 -2.54 29.05
N ASP A 326 -0.10 -3.36 28.01
CA ASP A 326 1.12 -4.12 27.75
C ASP A 326 2.13 -3.35 26.86
N SER A 327 1.94 -2.04 26.69
CA SER A 327 2.81 -1.19 25.87
C SER A 327 3.06 0.18 26.51
N ASP A 328 4.27 0.69 26.30
CA ASP A 328 4.67 2.03 26.75
C ASP A 328 4.24 3.16 25.79
N ILE A 329 3.76 2.83 24.58
CA ILE A 329 3.10 3.79 23.70
C ILE A 329 1.82 4.33 24.35
N ALA A 330 1.54 5.62 24.23
CA ALA A 330 0.41 6.22 24.92
C ALA A 330 -0.94 5.64 24.43
N LEU A 331 -1.11 5.54 23.11
CA LEU A 331 -2.29 4.96 22.47
C LEU A 331 -1.89 4.08 21.28
N SER A 332 -2.75 3.13 20.94
CA SER A 332 -2.59 2.23 19.80
C SER A 332 -3.96 1.73 19.36
N GLN A 333 -4.04 0.86 18.35
CA GLN A 333 -5.30 0.34 17.85
C GLN A 333 -6.18 -0.24 18.97
N GLY A 334 -7.38 0.32 19.09
CA GLY A 334 -8.44 -0.17 19.96
C GLY A 334 -9.08 -1.44 19.42
N PHE A 335 -9.52 -2.31 20.33
CA PHE A 335 -10.26 -3.54 20.00
C PHE A 335 -11.69 -3.49 20.53
N GLY A 336 -12.53 -4.38 19.99
CA GLY A 336 -13.92 -4.53 20.42
C GLY A 336 -14.92 -3.74 19.58
N VAL A 337 -14.45 -2.82 18.73
CA VAL A 337 -15.28 -2.10 17.76
C VAL A 337 -15.01 -2.67 16.37
N ARG A 338 -16.08 -3.09 15.68
CA ARG A 338 -16.00 -3.63 14.31
C ARG A 338 -16.69 -2.69 13.35
N VAL A 339 -16.24 -2.70 12.09
CA VAL A 339 -17.00 -2.10 10.99
C VAL A 339 -18.40 -2.73 10.96
N PRO A 340 -19.47 -1.94 11.02
CA PRO A 340 -20.83 -2.49 11.05
C PRO A 340 -21.18 -3.08 9.69
N ARG A 341 -22.13 -4.02 9.70
CA ARG A 341 -22.65 -4.71 8.50
C ARG A 341 -24.16 -4.77 8.55
N ILE A 342 -24.80 -4.80 7.39
CA ILE A 342 -26.26 -4.92 7.25
C ILE A 342 -26.58 -6.39 6.96
N GLN A 343 -26.86 -7.16 8.01
CA GLN A 343 -27.14 -8.60 7.91
C GLN A 343 -26.08 -9.39 7.11
N GLY A 344 -24.82 -8.94 7.15
CA GLY A 344 -23.71 -9.54 6.42
C GLY A 344 -23.31 -8.80 5.14
N LEU A 345 -24.11 -7.84 4.66
CA LEU A 345 -23.72 -6.92 3.60
C LEU A 345 -22.79 -5.81 4.13
N GLU A 346 -21.87 -5.34 3.29
CA GLU A 346 -21.06 -4.16 3.58
C GLU A 346 -21.96 -2.92 3.66
N ILE A 347 -21.61 -1.90 4.45
CA ILE A 347 -22.45 -0.69 4.58
C ILE A 347 -22.24 0.32 3.44
N VAL A 348 -21.15 0.21 2.69
CA VAL A 348 -20.81 1.10 1.56
C VAL A 348 -21.15 0.46 0.22
N LYS A 349 -21.44 1.31 -0.77
CA LYS A 349 -21.69 0.90 -2.16
C LYS A 349 -20.48 0.20 -2.79
N PRO A 350 -20.68 -0.80 -3.67
CA PRO A 350 -19.62 -1.36 -4.51
C PRO A 350 -19.19 -0.38 -5.64
N PRO A 351 -18.14 -0.67 -6.42
CA PRO A 351 -17.32 -1.89 -6.41
C PRO A 351 -16.39 -2.01 -5.20
N TYR A 352 -16.32 -3.20 -4.62
CA TYR A 352 -15.42 -3.56 -3.50
C TYR A 352 -14.02 -3.96 -3.97
N GLY A 353 -13.90 -4.36 -5.23
CA GLY A 353 -12.64 -4.53 -5.93
C GLY A 353 -12.80 -4.07 -7.37
N ARG A 354 -11.76 -3.42 -7.92
CA ARG A 354 -11.81 -2.84 -9.26
C ARG A 354 -10.45 -2.87 -9.95
N ILE A 355 -10.48 -2.64 -11.25
CA ILE A 355 -9.33 -2.35 -12.09
C ILE A 355 -9.58 -1.02 -12.76
N THR A 356 -8.63 -0.08 -12.61
CA THR A 356 -8.70 1.25 -13.23
C THR A 356 -7.57 1.37 -14.25
N ALA A 357 -7.91 1.71 -15.50
CA ALA A 357 -6.94 2.02 -16.55
C ALA A 357 -6.74 3.53 -16.66
N ILE A 358 -5.49 3.97 -16.63
CA ILE A 358 -5.09 5.38 -16.60
C ILE A 358 -4.10 5.64 -17.73
N ASP A 359 -4.40 6.59 -18.61
CA ASP A 359 -3.42 7.06 -19.59
C ASP A 359 -2.41 7.99 -18.90
N MET A 360 -1.17 7.53 -18.72
CA MET A 360 -0.13 8.33 -18.06
C MET A 360 0.45 9.43 -18.96
N ASN A 361 0.06 9.51 -20.24
CA ASN A 361 0.38 10.66 -21.08
C ASN A 361 -0.46 11.90 -20.67
N SER A 362 -1.73 11.71 -20.34
CA SER A 362 -2.68 12.78 -20.00
C SER A 362 -2.99 12.87 -18.49
N GLY A 363 -2.99 11.73 -17.80
CA GLY A 363 -3.49 11.56 -16.43
C GLY A 363 -4.98 11.18 -16.38
N GLU A 364 -5.62 10.95 -17.53
CA GLU A 364 -7.05 10.61 -17.61
C GLU A 364 -7.33 9.14 -17.31
N HIS A 365 -8.44 8.86 -16.64
CA HIS A 365 -8.96 7.50 -16.53
C HIS A 365 -9.65 7.12 -17.83
N LEU A 366 -9.23 6.02 -18.43
CA LEU A 366 -9.80 5.51 -19.67
C LEU A 366 -11.06 4.67 -19.40
N TRP A 367 -10.98 3.80 -18.40
CA TRP A 367 -12.09 2.97 -17.95
C TRP A 367 -11.83 2.46 -16.52
N MET A 368 -12.91 2.07 -15.85
CA MET A 368 -12.89 1.35 -14.57
C MET A 368 -13.91 0.22 -14.63
N ILE A 369 -13.53 -0.97 -14.17
CA ILE A 369 -14.41 -2.13 -14.07
C ILE A 369 -14.33 -2.74 -12.67
N ALA A 370 -15.39 -3.45 -12.24
CA ALA A 370 -15.27 -4.38 -11.13
C ALA A 370 -14.25 -5.48 -11.49
N ASN A 371 -13.43 -5.90 -10.52
CA ASN A 371 -12.40 -6.93 -10.76
C ASN A 371 -12.97 -8.36 -10.89
N ALA A 372 -14.24 -8.54 -10.53
CA ALA A 372 -14.95 -9.82 -10.48
C ALA A 372 -16.47 -9.60 -10.46
N ALA A 373 -17.21 -10.62 -10.89
CA ALA A 373 -18.66 -10.64 -10.73
C ALA A 373 -19.08 -10.71 -9.25
N THR A 374 -20.33 -10.33 -8.97
CA THR A 374 -20.92 -10.33 -7.62
C THR A 374 -20.85 -11.73 -6.97
N PRO A 375 -20.32 -11.85 -5.73
CA PRO A 375 -20.33 -13.10 -4.97
C PRO A 375 -21.74 -13.65 -4.74
N GLU A 376 -21.89 -14.98 -4.74
CA GLU A 376 -23.19 -15.66 -4.54
C GLU A 376 -23.88 -15.25 -3.24
N ARG A 377 -23.12 -14.99 -2.18
CA ARG A 377 -23.65 -14.53 -0.88
C ARG A 377 -24.36 -13.17 -0.98
N ILE A 378 -23.89 -12.30 -1.87
CA ILE A 378 -24.51 -10.99 -2.12
C ILE A 378 -25.65 -11.18 -3.13
N ALA A 379 -25.40 -11.84 -4.26
CA ALA A 379 -26.41 -12.03 -5.31
C ALA A 379 -27.69 -12.73 -4.81
N ASN A 380 -27.56 -13.66 -3.85
CA ASN A 380 -28.68 -14.41 -3.28
C ASN A 380 -29.15 -13.86 -1.91
N HIS A 381 -28.75 -12.65 -1.54
CA HIS A 381 -29.10 -12.09 -0.24
C HIS A 381 -30.60 -11.75 -0.16
N PRO A 382 -31.34 -12.12 0.92
CA PRO A 382 -32.78 -11.87 1.01
C PRO A 382 -33.19 -10.39 0.84
N LEU A 383 -32.40 -9.45 1.38
CA LEU A 383 -32.64 -8.01 1.21
C LEU A 383 -32.47 -7.50 -0.24
N LEU A 384 -31.98 -8.33 -1.16
CA LEU A 384 -31.73 -8.00 -2.56
C LEU A 384 -32.65 -8.79 -3.51
N GLU A 385 -33.64 -9.52 -2.98
CA GLU A 385 -34.60 -10.24 -3.81
C GLU A 385 -35.38 -9.29 -4.73
N GLY A 386 -35.31 -9.55 -6.03
CA GLY A 386 -35.96 -8.71 -7.04
C GLY A 386 -35.25 -7.37 -7.34
N ILE A 387 -34.06 -7.15 -6.77
CA ILE A 387 -33.23 -5.97 -7.06
C ILE A 387 -32.14 -6.37 -8.06
N ASP A 388 -32.10 -5.66 -9.18
CA ASP A 388 -30.99 -5.77 -10.14
C ASP A 388 -29.79 -4.96 -9.63
N ILE A 389 -28.65 -5.62 -9.44
CA ILE A 389 -27.42 -5.01 -8.93
C ILE A 389 -26.27 -5.22 -9.93
N PRO A 390 -25.38 -4.22 -10.11
CA PRO A 390 -24.21 -4.38 -10.96
C PRO A 390 -23.20 -5.35 -10.31
N ASP A 391 -22.18 -5.72 -11.08
CA ASP A 391 -21.04 -6.46 -10.55
C ASP A 391 -20.39 -5.71 -9.39
N THR A 392 -20.39 -6.33 -8.21
CA THR A 392 -19.91 -5.68 -7.00
C THR A 392 -18.39 -5.71 -6.87
N GLY A 393 -17.69 -6.48 -7.69
CA GLY A 393 -16.29 -6.81 -7.43
C GLY A 393 -16.12 -7.63 -6.16
N VAL A 394 -14.88 -8.04 -5.92
CA VAL A 394 -14.48 -8.75 -4.70
C VAL A 394 -13.25 -8.05 -4.12
N PRO A 395 -13.24 -7.70 -2.83
CA PRO A 395 -12.14 -6.98 -2.19
C PRO A 395 -10.93 -7.89 -1.94
N THR A 396 -10.33 -8.42 -3.01
CA THR A 396 -9.11 -9.23 -3.02
C THR A 396 -7.90 -8.40 -3.40
N ARG A 397 -6.70 -8.90 -3.09
CA ARG A 397 -5.43 -8.38 -3.62
C ARG A 397 -5.19 -8.97 -5.01
N SER A 398 -5.69 -8.30 -6.04
CA SER A 398 -5.64 -8.80 -7.42
C SER A 398 -4.27 -8.51 -8.04
N GLY A 399 -3.52 -9.55 -8.41
CA GLY A 399 -2.29 -9.37 -9.18
C GLY A 399 -2.60 -9.22 -10.65
N THR A 400 -1.88 -8.32 -11.32
CA THR A 400 -2.03 -8.07 -12.74
C THR A 400 -0.79 -8.50 -13.52
N LEU A 401 -1.00 -8.97 -14.74
CA LEU A 401 0.04 -9.26 -15.71
C LEU A 401 -0.41 -8.75 -17.07
N LEU A 402 0.41 -7.91 -17.69
CA LEU A 402 0.13 -7.38 -19.00
C LEU A 402 0.92 -8.15 -20.07
N THR A 403 0.26 -8.45 -21.18
CA THR A 403 0.89 -8.88 -22.44
C THR A 403 0.64 -7.82 -23.51
N LYS A 404 1.22 -8.00 -24.70
CA LYS A 404 1.01 -7.06 -25.81
C LYS A 404 -0.48 -6.82 -26.11
N THR A 405 -1.33 -7.83 -25.93
CA THR A 405 -2.74 -7.79 -26.35
C THR A 405 -3.75 -7.85 -25.22
N LEU A 406 -3.42 -8.48 -24.09
CA LEU A 406 -4.36 -8.76 -23.00
C LEU A 406 -3.81 -8.36 -21.65
N LEU A 407 -4.71 -7.90 -20.78
CA LEU A 407 -4.49 -7.75 -19.35
C LEU A 407 -5.02 -9.00 -18.65
N PHE A 408 -4.19 -9.66 -17.88
CA PHE A 408 -4.57 -10.75 -16.98
C PHE A 408 -4.74 -10.21 -15.57
N VAL A 409 -5.85 -10.53 -14.93
CA VAL A 409 -6.18 -10.15 -13.56
C VAL A 409 -6.48 -11.41 -12.77
N SER A 410 -5.65 -11.72 -11.79
CA SER A 410 -5.78 -12.91 -10.96
C SER A 410 -6.34 -12.55 -9.60
N GLU A 411 -7.36 -13.28 -9.17
CA GLU A 411 -8.07 -13.03 -7.92
C GLU A 411 -7.28 -13.62 -6.74
N GLY A 412 -6.74 -12.73 -5.91
CA GLY A 412 -5.93 -13.10 -4.75
C GLY A 412 -6.75 -13.38 -3.50
N ASN A 413 -6.05 -13.47 -2.38
CA ASN A 413 -6.68 -13.61 -1.07
C ASN A 413 -7.21 -12.25 -0.55
N GLY A 414 -7.97 -12.30 0.55
CA GLY A 414 -8.42 -11.10 1.28
C GLY A 414 -9.85 -11.15 1.78
N THR A 415 -10.67 -12.09 1.29
CA THR A 415 -12.04 -12.30 1.74
C THR A 415 -12.47 -13.76 1.49
N ALA A 416 -13.47 -14.23 2.23
CA ALA A 416 -14.09 -15.53 2.01
C ALA A 416 -14.89 -15.60 0.69
N ASP A 417 -15.23 -14.44 0.11
CA ASP A 417 -15.90 -14.34 -1.19
C ASP A 417 -14.92 -14.51 -2.38
N ALA A 418 -13.61 -14.65 -2.12
CA ALA A 418 -12.60 -14.80 -3.16
C ALA A 418 -12.74 -16.14 -3.88
N ARG A 419 -12.67 -16.10 -5.21
CA ARG A 419 -12.72 -17.27 -6.09
C ARG A 419 -11.36 -17.49 -6.76
N PRO A 420 -10.88 -18.73 -6.86
CA PRO A 420 -9.60 -19.02 -7.51
C PRO A 420 -9.74 -18.87 -9.03
N MET A 421 -9.67 -17.64 -9.53
CA MET A 421 -9.95 -17.29 -10.91
C MET A 421 -8.92 -16.31 -11.47
N MET A 422 -8.52 -16.50 -12.72
CA MET A 422 -7.79 -15.52 -13.52
C MET A 422 -8.65 -15.07 -14.69
N ARG A 423 -8.70 -13.77 -14.94
CA ARG A 423 -9.49 -13.14 -16.00
C ARG A 423 -8.57 -12.56 -17.05
N ALA A 424 -8.77 -12.93 -18.30
CA ALA A 424 -8.16 -12.27 -19.44
C ALA A 424 -9.11 -11.19 -19.95
N ILE A 425 -8.60 -9.97 -20.04
CA ILE A 425 -9.38 -8.76 -20.30
C ILE A 425 -8.78 -8.01 -21.49
N ASN A 426 -9.63 -7.45 -22.33
CA ASN A 426 -9.22 -6.50 -23.35
C ASN A 426 -8.67 -5.25 -22.66
N LYS A 427 -7.36 -5.04 -22.76
CA LYS A 427 -6.68 -3.95 -22.06
C LYS A 427 -7.16 -2.55 -22.48
N GLN A 428 -7.75 -2.39 -23.67
CA GLN A 428 -8.21 -1.08 -24.13
C GLN A 428 -9.63 -0.74 -23.67
N THR A 429 -10.46 -1.74 -23.41
CA THR A 429 -11.90 -1.53 -23.12
C THR A 429 -12.34 -2.02 -21.75
N GLY A 430 -11.51 -2.82 -21.06
CA GLY A 430 -11.91 -3.51 -19.83
C GLY A 430 -12.87 -4.69 -20.06
N ALA A 431 -13.17 -5.03 -21.32
CA ALA A 431 -14.11 -6.13 -21.62
C ALA A 431 -13.48 -7.49 -21.29
N LEU A 432 -14.22 -8.32 -20.54
CA LEU A 432 -13.85 -9.71 -20.26
C LEU A 432 -13.77 -10.51 -21.57
N ILE A 433 -12.66 -11.23 -21.76
CA ILE A 433 -12.43 -12.12 -22.91
C ILE A 433 -12.56 -13.58 -22.49
N ALA A 434 -11.94 -13.95 -21.36
CA ALA A 434 -11.99 -15.31 -20.84
C ALA A 434 -11.79 -15.34 -19.33
N GLU A 435 -12.37 -16.37 -18.72
CA GLU A 435 -12.11 -16.75 -17.33
C GLU A 435 -11.36 -18.09 -17.31
N ILE A 436 -10.33 -18.17 -16.48
CA ILE A 436 -9.43 -19.31 -16.35
C ILE A 436 -9.46 -19.75 -14.88
N GLN A 437 -10.06 -20.91 -14.65
CA GLN A 437 -10.13 -21.51 -13.31
C GLN A 437 -8.73 -21.85 -12.80
N LEU A 438 -8.41 -21.36 -11.60
CA LEU A 438 -7.20 -21.69 -10.87
C LEU A 438 -7.50 -22.80 -9.84
N PRO A 439 -6.49 -23.61 -9.44
CA PRO A 439 -6.68 -24.61 -8.40
C PRO A 439 -6.78 -23.99 -6.99
N ALA A 440 -6.21 -22.80 -6.79
CA ALA A 440 -6.32 -22.00 -5.57
C ALA A 440 -6.16 -20.50 -5.89
N ASN A 441 -6.42 -19.62 -4.91
CA ASN A 441 -6.27 -18.18 -5.09
C ASN A 441 -4.81 -17.77 -5.28
N GLN A 442 -4.59 -16.65 -5.96
CA GLN A 442 -3.27 -16.09 -6.13
C GLN A 442 -2.65 -15.72 -4.76
N ILE A 443 -1.39 -16.10 -4.56
CA ILE A 443 -0.55 -15.67 -3.43
C ILE A 443 0.76 -14.98 -3.85
N GLY A 444 1.07 -14.95 -5.15
CA GLY A 444 2.18 -14.20 -5.72
C GLY A 444 1.81 -13.63 -7.09
N LEU A 445 2.50 -12.58 -7.53
CA LEU A 445 2.17 -11.90 -8.78
C LEU A 445 2.34 -12.84 -10.00
N PRO A 446 1.41 -12.77 -10.98
CA PRO A 446 1.52 -13.54 -12.21
C PRO A 446 2.68 -13.04 -13.07
N PHE A 447 3.34 -13.97 -13.78
CA PHE A 447 4.42 -13.70 -14.71
C PHE A 447 4.26 -14.56 -15.98
N THR A 448 5.02 -14.23 -17.03
CA THR A 448 5.03 -14.99 -18.29
C THR A 448 6.46 -15.27 -18.74
N TYR A 449 6.65 -16.39 -19.44
CA TYR A 449 7.92 -16.79 -20.04
C TYR A 449 7.68 -17.63 -21.28
N GLU A 450 8.71 -17.79 -22.11
CA GLU A 450 8.70 -18.70 -23.25
C GLU A 450 9.59 -19.91 -22.97
N HIS A 451 9.12 -21.10 -23.31
CA HIS A 451 9.94 -22.30 -23.32
C HIS A 451 9.62 -23.15 -24.56
N ALA A 452 10.66 -23.51 -25.31
CA ALA A 452 10.55 -24.30 -26.55
C ALA A 452 9.55 -23.73 -27.57
N GLY A 453 9.54 -22.40 -27.75
CA GLY A 453 8.67 -21.71 -28.71
C GLY A 453 7.21 -21.57 -28.26
N LYS A 454 6.90 -21.91 -26.99
CA LYS A 454 5.56 -21.78 -26.42
C LYS A 454 5.57 -20.82 -25.24
N GLN A 455 4.64 -19.88 -25.23
CA GLN A 455 4.44 -18.94 -24.12
C GLN A 455 3.65 -19.61 -22.99
N TYR A 456 4.07 -19.35 -21.76
CA TYR A 456 3.40 -19.81 -20.54
C TYR A 456 3.03 -18.60 -19.69
N LEU A 457 1.86 -18.67 -19.06
CA LEU A 457 1.49 -17.82 -17.92
C LEU A 457 1.70 -18.64 -16.66
N ALA A 458 2.35 -18.07 -15.65
CA ALA A 458 2.59 -18.76 -14.39
C ALA A 458 2.33 -17.84 -13.20
N LEU A 459 1.94 -18.45 -12.08
CA LEU A 459 1.67 -17.75 -10.82
C LEU A 459 1.73 -18.72 -9.65
N PHE A 460 2.04 -18.18 -8.48
CA PHE A 460 1.92 -18.90 -7.23
C PHE A 460 0.47 -18.83 -6.71
N VAL A 461 -0.07 -19.99 -6.37
CA VAL A 461 -1.42 -20.15 -5.82
C VAL A 461 -1.37 -20.86 -4.47
N GLY A 462 -2.34 -20.60 -3.60
CA GLY A 462 -2.43 -21.20 -2.27
C GLY A 462 -3.42 -20.45 -1.39
N GLY A 463 -3.39 -20.70 -0.07
CA GLY A 463 -4.25 -19.99 0.89
C GLY A 463 -4.92 -20.94 1.88
N SER A 464 -6.08 -20.53 2.43
CA SER A 464 -6.82 -21.20 3.53
C SER A 464 -6.92 -22.73 3.43
N GLY A 465 -5.91 -23.43 3.95
CA GLY A 465 -5.84 -24.91 3.96
C GLY A 465 -5.18 -25.56 2.74
N SER A 466 -4.73 -24.79 1.75
CA SER A 466 -4.04 -25.30 0.55
C SER A 466 -2.55 -24.93 0.56
N PRO A 467 -1.65 -25.88 0.26
CA PRO A 467 -0.22 -25.58 0.14
C PRO A 467 0.04 -24.57 -0.98
N ALA A 468 1.16 -23.86 -0.88
CA ALA A 468 1.63 -23.00 -1.95
C ALA A 468 2.14 -23.84 -3.12
N GLU A 469 1.67 -23.55 -4.32
CA GLU A 469 2.04 -24.25 -5.55
C GLU A 469 2.33 -23.25 -6.68
N LEU A 470 3.26 -23.60 -7.57
CA LEU A 470 3.47 -22.88 -8.82
C LEU A 470 2.66 -23.56 -9.92
N VAL A 471 1.76 -22.81 -10.56
CA VAL A 471 0.97 -23.30 -11.70
C VAL A 471 1.43 -22.59 -12.96
N ALA A 472 1.53 -23.32 -14.06
CA ALA A 472 1.86 -22.78 -15.38
C ALA A 472 0.84 -23.24 -16.43
N TYR A 473 0.25 -22.28 -17.14
CA TYR A 473 -0.70 -22.48 -18.23
C TYR A 473 -0.01 -22.17 -19.55
N ALA A 474 0.04 -23.16 -20.44
CA ALA A 474 0.59 -22.98 -21.78
C ALA A 474 -0.45 -22.25 -22.66
N LEU A 475 -0.08 -21.14 -23.27
CA LEU A 475 -0.97 -20.42 -24.19
C LEU A 475 -1.09 -21.17 -25.53
N PRO A 476 -2.24 -21.04 -26.24
CA PRO A 476 -2.53 -21.77 -27.48
C PRO A 476 -1.46 -21.63 -28.56
#